data_AF-A0A2H1KY45-F1
#
_entry.id   AF-A0A2H1KY45-F1
#
_cell.length_a   1.000
_cell.length_b   1.000
_cell.length_c   1.000
_cell.angle_alpha   90.00
_cell.angle_beta   90.00
_cell.angle_gamma   90.00
#
_symmetry.space_group_name_H-M   'P 1'
#
loop_
_entity.id
_entity.type
_entity.pdbx_description
1 polymer ?
#
loop_
_entity_poly.entity_id
_entity_poly.type
_entity_poly.pdbx_seq_one_letter_code
_entity_poly.pdbx_strand_id
1 'polypeptide(L)'
;MVPGTVNELSEHDRMILDLEKTAPTAVACESLCRRIDLPAEKYAVVLEGLVDTDAAYSYAPDIVERVRRLRAERFAFERRQGRWKQRSLFKL
;
A
#
# COMPACT_ATOMS: atom_id res chain seq x y z
N MET A 1 16.76 -3.51 3.47
CA MET A 1 15.96 -2.90 2.39
C MET A 1 16.19 -1.39 2.44
N VAL A 2 16.83 -0.82 1.42
CA VAL A 2 16.99 0.64 1.30
C VAL A 2 15.69 1.15 0.66
N PRO A 3 14.93 2.04 1.32
CA PRO A 3 13.77 2.64 0.69
C PRO A 3 14.25 3.39 -0.55
N GLY A 4 13.65 3.08 -1.71
CA GLY A 4 13.82 3.90 -2.89
C GLY A 4 13.50 5.36 -2.52
N THR A 5 14.27 6.30 -3.06
CA THR A 5 13.92 7.72 -2.94
C THR A 5 12.51 7.92 -3.50
N VAL A 6 11.79 8.96 -3.08
CA VAL A 6 10.38 9.23 -3.49
C VAL A 6 10.17 9.20 -5.02
N ASN A 7 11.25 9.33 -5.80
CA ASN A 7 11.24 9.32 -7.26
C ASN A 7 11.67 8.00 -7.93
N GLU A 8 12.13 6.98 -7.22
CA GLU A 8 12.62 5.74 -7.84
C GLU A 8 12.16 4.49 -7.11
N LEU A 9 11.54 3.57 -7.88
CA LEU A 9 11.18 2.25 -7.39
C LEU A 9 12.42 1.36 -7.27
N SER A 10 12.59 0.71 -6.11
CA SER A 10 13.52 -0.41 -5.99
C SER A 10 13.01 -1.63 -6.77
N GLU A 11 13.87 -2.64 -6.95
CA GLU A 11 13.44 -3.92 -7.52
C GLU A 11 12.32 -4.57 -6.70
N HIS A 12 12.41 -4.51 -5.37
CA HIS A 12 11.39 -5.06 -4.47
C HIS A 12 10.05 -4.34 -4.63
N ASP A 13 10.07 -3.01 -4.81
CA ASP A 13 8.85 -2.22 -5.02
C ASP A 13 8.16 -2.60 -6.33
N ARG A 14 8.94 -2.79 -7.41
CA ARG A 14 8.41 -3.28 -8.69
C ARG A 14 7.79 -4.66 -8.55
N MET A 15 8.45 -5.57 -7.82
CA MET A 15 7.92 -6.92 -7.59
C MET A 15 6.59 -6.90 -6.81
N ILE A 16 6.44 -6.00 -5.83
CA ILE A 16 5.16 -5.80 -5.11
C ILE A 16 4.08 -5.31 -6.09
N LEU A 17 4.38 -4.28 -6.88
CA LEU A 17 3.42 -3.73 -7.84
C LEU A 17 3.03 -4.73 -8.94
N ASP A 18 3.98 -5.55 -9.41
CA ASP A 18 3.72 -6.58 -10.42
C ASP A 18 2.90 -7.74 -9.88
N LEU A 19 3.09 -8.12 -8.60
CA LEU A 19 2.22 -9.08 -7.94
C LEU A 19 0.78 -8.54 -7.81
N GLU A 20 0.61 -7.25 -7.50
CA GLU A 20 -0.71 -6.63 -7.41
C GLU A 20 -1.49 -6.63 -8.73
N LYS A 21 -0.81 -6.61 -9.87
CA LYS A 21 -1.43 -6.73 -11.21
C LYS A 21 -2.11 -8.08 -11.42
N THR A 22 -1.68 -9.14 -10.73
CA THR A 22 -2.23 -10.49 -10.92
C THR A 22 -3.38 -10.82 -9.97
N ALA A 23 -3.93 -9.85 -9.25
CA ALA A 23 -4.94 -10.07 -8.19
C ALA A 23 -4.47 -11.12 -7.16
N PRO A 24 -3.50 -10.76 -6.32
CA PRO A 24 -2.71 -11.74 -5.59
C PRO A 24 -3.50 -12.45 -4.50
N THR A 25 -3.19 -13.74 -4.33
CA THR A 25 -3.67 -14.54 -3.20
C THR A 25 -2.78 -14.33 -1.98
N ALA A 26 -3.29 -14.62 -0.78
CA ALA A 26 -2.50 -14.53 0.45
C ALA A 26 -1.20 -15.36 0.39
N VAL A 27 -1.27 -16.56 -0.21
CA VAL A 27 -0.11 -17.44 -0.42
C VAL A 27 0.94 -16.79 -1.32
N ALA A 28 0.52 -16.10 -2.39
CA ALA A 28 1.43 -15.40 -3.28
C ALA A 28 2.10 -14.21 -2.59
N CYS A 29 1.34 -13.43 -1.80
CA CYS A 29 1.90 -12.33 -0.99
C CYS A 29 2.93 -12.84 0.02
N GLU A 30 2.62 -13.91 0.77
CA GLU A 30 3.58 -14.50 1.71
C GLU A 30 4.85 -15.00 1.02
N SER A 31 4.70 -15.65 -0.12
CA SER A 31 5.83 -16.18 -0.89
C SER A 31 6.74 -15.05 -1.39
N LEU A 32 6.14 -13.96 -1.90
CA LEU A 32 6.90 -12.78 -2.29
C LEU A 32 7.58 -12.14 -1.09
N CYS A 33 6.85 -11.94 0.02
CA CYS A 33 7.39 -11.35 1.26
C CYS A 33 8.63 -12.10 1.76
N ARG A 34 8.58 -13.44 1.78
CA ARG A 34 9.75 -14.28 2.12
C ARG A 34 10.90 -14.09 1.13
N ARG A 35 10.62 -13.94 -0.17
CA ARG A 35 11.65 -13.77 -1.20
C ARG A 35 12.40 -12.44 -1.10
N ILE A 36 11.74 -11.37 -0.67
CA ILE A 36 12.32 -10.02 -0.59
C ILE A 36 12.70 -9.61 0.85
N ASP A 37 12.72 -10.57 1.78
CA ASP A 37 12.95 -10.36 3.22
C ASP A 37 12.05 -9.28 3.84
N LEU A 38 10.79 -9.22 3.42
CA LEU A 38 9.76 -8.32 3.96
C LEU A 38 8.86 -9.10 4.93
N PRO A 39 8.66 -8.64 6.18
CA PRO A 39 7.65 -9.23 7.06
C PRO A 39 6.25 -9.10 6.45
N ALA A 40 5.48 -10.18 6.43
CA ALA A 40 4.18 -10.24 5.74
C ALA A 40 3.20 -9.17 6.24
N GLU A 41 3.24 -8.84 7.54
CA GLU A 41 2.42 -7.80 8.15
C GLU A 41 2.76 -6.38 7.67
N LYS A 42 3.94 -6.19 7.07
CA LYS A 42 4.37 -4.91 6.50
C LYS A 42 3.96 -4.74 5.04
N TYR A 43 3.53 -5.80 4.36
CA TYR A 43 3.16 -5.76 2.94
C TYR A 43 2.15 -4.64 2.63
N ALA A 44 1.04 -4.61 3.37
CA ALA A 44 0.00 -3.60 3.17
C ALA A 44 0.51 -2.17 3.45
N VAL A 45 1.37 -1.99 4.45
CA VAL A 45 1.95 -0.68 4.79
C VAL A 45 2.89 -0.19 3.68
N VAL A 46 3.73 -1.09 3.16
CA VAL A 46 4.63 -0.77 2.04
C VAL A 46 3.82 -0.42 0.79
N LEU A 47 2.82 -1.24 0.44
CA LEU A 47 1.95 -0.97 -0.70
C LEU A 47 1.23 0.38 -0.57
N GLU A 48 0.65 0.68 0.60
CA GLU A 48 0.00 1.96 0.86
C GLU A 48 0.98 3.14 0.75
N GLY A 49 2.25 2.96 1.11
CA GLY A 49 3.29 3.97 0.91
C GLY A 49 3.72 4.14 -0.56
N LEU A 50 3.85 3.04 -1.30
CA LEU A 50 4.23 3.06 -2.71
C LEU A 50 3.23 3.83 -3.55
N VAL A 51 1.93 3.62 -3.34
CA VAL A 51 0.87 4.26 -4.12
C VAL A 51 0.75 5.77 -3.88
N ASP A 52 1.51 6.33 -2.94
CA ASP A 52 1.59 7.77 -2.69
C ASP A 52 2.78 8.42 -3.44
N THR A 53 3.53 7.68 -4.26
CA THR A 53 4.67 8.16 -5.06
C THR A 53 4.36 8.32 -6.56
N ASP A 54 5.01 9.29 -7.22
CA ASP A 54 4.90 9.48 -8.67
C ASP A 54 5.55 8.33 -9.46
N ALA A 55 6.60 7.73 -8.91
CA ALA A 55 7.29 6.59 -9.50
C ALA A 55 6.36 5.37 -9.61
N ALA A 56 5.56 5.09 -8.58
CA ALA A 56 4.56 4.03 -8.62
C ALA A 56 3.43 4.34 -9.60
N TYR A 57 2.96 5.59 -9.67
CA TYR A 57 1.92 5.98 -10.63
C TYR A 57 2.41 5.83 -12.08
N SER A 58 3.67 6.18 -12.34
CA SER A 58 4.29 6.02 -13.66
C SER A 58 4.47 4.54 -14.05
N TYR A 59 4.71 3.65 -13.08
CA TYR A 59 4.96 2.23 -13.33
C TYR A 59 3.69 1.36 -13.40
N ALA A 60 2.70 1.62 -12.53
CA ALA A 60 1.50 0.81 -12.36
C ALA A 60 0.28 1.69 -11.99
N PRO A 61 -0.19 2.54 -12.91
CA PRO A 61 -1.25 3.54 -12.63
C PRO A 61 -2.56 2.89 -12.18
N ASP A 62 -2.93 1.76 -12.78
CA ASP A 62 -4.12 0.98 -12.46
C ASP A 62 -4.13 0.47 -11.00
N ILE A 63 -2.97 0.05 -10.49
CA ILE A 63 -2.80 -0.40 -9.11
C ILE A 63 -2.92 0.78 -8.15
N VAL A 64 -2.25 1.89 -8.47
CA VAL A 64 -2.31 3.10 -7.65
C VAL A 64 -3.75 3.61 -7.52
N GLU A 65 -4.48 3.70 -8.64
CA GLU A 65 -5.88 4.14 -8.64
C GLU A 65 -6.79 3.19 -7.87
N ARG A 66 -6.59 1.87 -8.02
CA ARG A 66 -7.36 0.86 -7.27
C ARG A 66 -7.17 1.01 -5.76
N VAL A 67 -5.92 1.10 -5.28
CA VAL A 67 -5.64 1.20 -3.84
C VAL A 67 -6.15 2.53 -3.29
N ARG A 68 -5.92 3.65 -3.99
CA ARG A 68 -6.45 4.97 -3.59
C ARG A 68 -7.97 4.98 -3.50
N ARG A 69 -8.67 4.31 -4.42
CA ARG A 69 -10.13 4.15 -4.38
C ARG A 69 -10.59 3.35 -3.15
N LEU A 70 -9.99 2.19 -2.89
CA LEU A 70 -10.31 1.37 -1.70
C LEU A 70 -10.07 2.14 -0.39
N ARG A 71 -8.99 2.93 -0.34
CA ARG A 71 -8.68 3.83 0.77
C ARG A 71 -9.79 4.87 0.97
N ALA A 72 -10.22 5.53 -0.11
CA ALA A 72 -11.31 6.51 -0.07
C ALA A 72 -12.66 5.89 0.36
N GLU A 73 -12.97 4.68 -0.10
CA GLU A 73 -14.16 3.92 0.29
C GLU A 73 -14.14 3.58 1.78
N ARG A 74 -12.99 3.14 2.31
CA ARG A 74 -12.78 2.89 3.74
C ARG A 74 -13.04 4.16 4.56
N PHE A 75 -12.47 5.29 4.16
CA PHE A 75 -12.71 6.57 4.83
C PHE A 75 -14.17 7.03 4.74
N ALA A 76 -14.83 6.84 3.61
CA ALA A 76 -16.24 7.18 3.45
C ALA A 76 -17.14 6.29 4.31
N PHE A 77 -16.80 5.00 4.46
CA PHE A 77 -17.48 4.09 5.37
C PHE A 77 -17.32 4.52 6.84
N GLU A 78 -16.09 4.81 7.27
CA GLU A 78 -15.81 5.26 8.64
C GLU A 78 -16.53 6.57 9.00
N ARG A 79 -16.62 7.52 8.05
CA ARG A 79 -17.39 8.75 8.21
C ARG A 79 -18.89 8.47 8.38
N ARG A 80 -19.47 7.59 7.55
CA ARG A 80 -20.89 7.19 7.66
C ARG A 80 -21.21 6.51 8.99
N GLN A 81 -20.27 5.74 9.52
CA GLN A 81 -20.40 5.06 10.81
C GLN A 81 -20.13 5.96 12.02
N GLY A 82 -19.85 7.26 11.83
CA GLY A 82 -19.57 8.20 12.93
C GLY A 82 -18.27 7.93 13.69
N ARG A 83 -17.45 6.97 13.23
CA ARG A 83 -16.20 6.54 13.88
C ARG A 83 -15.04 7.50 13.66
N TRP A 84 -15.22 8.50 12.79
CA TRP A 84 -14.17 9.48 12.45
C TRP A 84 -13.82 10.47 13.58
N LYS A 85 -14.63 10.55 14.66
CA LYS A 85 -14.44 11.52 15.76
C LYS A 85 -13.58 11.07 16.96
N GLN A 86 -12.84 9.95 16.90
CA GLN A 86 -11.95 9.54 18.01
C GLN A 86 -10.48 9.42 17.58
N ARG A 87 -9.86 10.55 17.20
CA ARG A 87 -8.39 10.69 17.27
C ARG A 87 -7.93 12.13 17.49
N SER A 88 -8.70 12.89 18.27
CA SER A 88 -8.34 14.23 18.75
C SER A 88 -8.63 14.39 20.26
N LEU A 89 -8.23 13.41 21.06
CA LEU A 89 -8.16 13.57 22.52
C LEU A 89 -6.78 13.13 22.97
N PHE A 90 -5.81 14.03 22.86
CA PHE A 90 -4.69 14.17 23.80
C PHE A 90 -4.03 15.53 23.57
N LYS A 91 -4.38 16.50 24.43
CA LYS A 91 -3.43 17.37 25.16
C LYS A 91 -4.20 18.39 26.00
N LEU A 92 -4.28 18.12 27.32
CA LEU A 92 -4.06 19.09 28.38
C LEU A 92 -3.07 18.44 29.35
#